data_AF-A0A433MLU2-F1
#
_entry.id   AF-A0A433MLU2-F1
#
_cell.length_a   1.000
_cell.length_b   1.000
_cell.length_c   1.000
_cell.angle_alpha   90.00
_cell.angle_beta   90.00
_cell.angle_gamma   90.00
#
_symmetry.space_group_name_H-M   'P 1'
#
loop_
_entity.id
_entity.type
_entity.pdbx_description
1 polymer ?
#
loop_
_entity_poly.entity_id
_entity_poly.type
_entity_poly.pdbx_seq_one_letter_code
_entity_poly.pdbx_strand_id
1 'polypeptide(L)'
;MTFARKPYIRKPQPLYAPVERRGTYANQPFSEKVVGVPKTKRAAGGVLEQLHKARLVELGCMCCQMALGVCTPGVELHHRRAGMGWGRGDWLTLIPLCPEHHRGATGVHGLGTKGFPKHYGFTEQDMLDKALQLLNATTKGGTP
;
A
#
# COMPACT_ATOMS: atom_id res chain seq x y z
N MET A 1 43.02 -26.93 12.60
CA MET A 1 43.17 -25.81 13.55
C MET A 1 41.88 -25.69 14.36
N THR A 2 41.87 -26.15 15.61
CA THR A 2 40.68 -26.06 16.49
C THR A 2 40.78 -24.77 17.31
N PHE A 3 39.92 -23.80 17.03
CA PHE A 3 39.81 -22.57 17.84
C PHE A 3 39.13 -22.91 19.18
N ALA A 4 39.93 -23.16 20.22
CA ALA A 4 39.43 -23.26 21.58
C ALA A 4 38.90 -21.88 22.01
N ARG A 5 37.58 -21.73 22.12
CA ARG A 5 36.96 -20.51 22.64
C ARG A 5 37.19 -20.45 24.15
N LYS A 6 37.89 -19.42 24.63
CA LYS A 6 38.04 -19.13 26.06
C LYS A 6 36.65 -19.08 26.72
N PRO A 7 36.41 -19.78 27.83
CA PRO A 7 35.12 -19.72 28.51
C PRO A 7 34.89 -18.31 29.03
N TYR A 8 33.68 -17.80 28.81
CA TYR A 8 33.28 -16.47 29.28
C TYR A 8 33.04 -16.51 30.79
N ILE A 9 33.95 -15.91 31.56
CA ILE A 9 33.82 -15.75 33.01
C ILE A 9 33.11 -14.42 33.26
N ARG A 10 31.85 -14.46 33.72
CA ARG A 10 31.11 -13.25 34.15
C ARG A 10 31.77 -12.70 35.41
N LYS A 11 32.32 -11.50 35.34
CA LYS A 11 32.73 -10.75 36.53
C LYS A 11 31.46 -10.32 37.29
N PRO A 12 31.36 -10.52 38.62
CA PRO A 12 30.21 -10.07 39.38
C PRO A 12 30.13 -8.54 39.33
N GLN A 13 28.95 -8.01 38.99
CA GLN A 13 28.71 -6.57 39.06
C GLN A 13 28.36 -6.21 40.51
N PRO A 14 28.96 -5.14 41.08
CA PRO A 14 28.61 -4.70 42.41
C PRO A 14 27.15 -4.23 42.43
N LEU A 15 26.37 -4.70 43.41
CA LEU A 15 24.95 -4.39 43.56
C LEU A 15 24.65 -2.90 43.81
N TYR A 16 25.67 -2.09 44.12
CA TYR A 16 25.54 -0.65 44.27
C TYR A 16 26.87 0.04 43.98
N ALA A 17 26.96 0.72 42.84
CA ALA A 17 28.00 1.72 42.60
C ALA A 17 27.38 3.10 42.93
N PRO A 18 27.97 3.92 43.82
CA PRO A 18 27.46 5.25 44.07
C PRO A 18 27.61 6.08 42.79
N VAL A 19 26.48 6.52 42.23
CA VAL A 19 26.46 7.41 41.08
C VAL A 19 26.81 8.81 41.57
N GLU A 20 28.07 9.21 41.46
CA GLU A 20 28.44 10.61 41.62
C GLU A 20 27.74 11.42 40.51
N ARG A 21 26.82 12.32 40.91
CA ARG A 21 26.15 13.23 39.97
C ARG A 21 27.17 14.23 39.42
N ARG A 22 27.80 13.90 38.29
CA ARG A 22 28.45 14.90 37.44
C ARG A 22 27.39 15.53 36.55
N GLY A 23 26.97 16.75 36.84
CA GLY A 23 26.11 17.50 35.92
C GLY A 23 25.48 18.75 36.54
N THR A 24 25.96 19.91 36.11
CA THR A 24 25.50 21.27 36.44
C THR A 24 24.18 21.63 35.74
N TYR A 25 23.16 20.77 35.82
CA TYR A 25 21.84 21.03 35.22
C TYR A 25 20.78 21.40 36.25
N ALA A 26 21.18 21.75 37.48
CA ALA A 26 20.23 22.10 38.55
C ALA A 26 19.54 23.47 38.35
N ASN A 27 20.00 24.30 37.40
CA ASN A 27 19.47 25.65 37.15
C ASN A 27 19.37 25.99 35.65
N GLN A 28 18.81 25.10 34.83
CA GLN A 28 18.27 25.56 33.54
C GLN A 28 16.85 26.07 33.78
N PRO A 29 16.53 27.37 33.56
CA PRO A 29 15.15 27.80 33.57
C PRO A 29 14.43 27.02 32.46
N PHE A 30 13.41 26.27 32.85
CA PHE A 30 12.56 25.52 31.93
C PHE A 30 11.88 26.51 30.98
N SER A 31 12.52 26.82 29.86
CA SER A 31 11.95 27.68 28.83
C SER A 31 10.80 26.91 28.21
N GLU A 32 9.60 27.33 28.63
CA GLU A 32 8.30 27.22 27.98
C GLU A 32 8.15 26.07 26.98
N LYS A 33 7.41 25.04 27.44
CA LYS A 33 6.82 23.95 26.67
C LYS A 33 7.30 23.89 25.22
N VAL A 34 8.22 22.98 24.93
CA VAL A 34 8.35 22.46 23.57
C VAL A 34 7.02 21.79 23.25
N VAL A 35 6.07 22.56 22.71
CA VAL A 35 4.88 22.02 22.06
C VAL A 35 5.44 21.17 20.94
N GLY A 36 5.43 19.86 21.15
CA GLY A 36 5.88 18.92 20.14
C GLY A 36 5.16 19.28 18.85
N VAL A 37 5.94 19.53 17.79
CA VAL A 37 5.40 19.77 16.45
C VAL A 37 4.32 18.71 16.24
N PRO A 38 3.04 19.09 16.03
CA PRO A 38 2.02 18.10 15.79
C PRO A 38 2.54 17.29 14.62
N LYS A 39 2.67 15.96 14.80
CA LYS A 39 3.07 15.08 13.70
C LYS A 39 2.17 15.46 12.54
N THR A 40 2.73 16.07 11.49
CA THR A 40 1.97 16.39 10.29
C THR A 40 1.22 15.11 9.96
N LYS A 41 -0.10 15.17 9.78
CA LYS A 41 -0.90 13.96 9.56
C LYS A 41 -0.28 13.25 8.37
N ARG A 42 0.44 12.16 8.64
CA ARG A 42 1.47 11.65 7.74
C ARG A 42 0.82 11.26 6.42
N ALA A 43 1.36 11.81 5.33
CA ALA A 43 1.23 11.44 3.92
C ALA A 43 -0.10 10.75 3.52
N ALA A 44 -1.16 11.54 3.34
CA ALA A 44 -2.10 11.19 2.27
C ALA A 44 -1.27 11.16 0.97
N GLY A 45 -1.46 10.12 0.15
CA GLY A 45 -0.75 9.97 -1.13
C GLY A 45 -0.74 11.27 -1.95
N GLY A 46 0.23 11.44 -2.85
CA GLY A 46 0.35 12.68 -3.63
C GLY A 46 -0.97 13.07 -4.30
N VAL A 47 -1.20 14.36 -4.58
CA VAL A 47 -2.45 14.84 -5.20
C VAL A 47 -2.80 14.04 -6.47
N LEU A 48 -1.77 13.71 -7.27
CA LEU A 48 -1.93 12.88 -8.47
C LEU A 48 -2.42 11.46 -8.18
N GLU A 49 -1.93 10.83 -7.11
CA GLU A 49 -2.37 9.49 -6.69
C GLU A 49 -3.85 9.51 -6.30
N GLN A 50 -4.28 10.51 -5.54
CA GLN A 50 -5.67 10.64 -5.12
C GLN A 50 -6.60 10.87 -6.31
N LEU A 51 -6.22 11.75 -7.24
CA LEU A 51 -6.98 12.00 -8.47
C LEU A 51 -7.04 10.75 -9.36
N HIS A 52 -5.95 10.01 -9.49
CA HIS A 52 -5.95 8.76 -10.26
C HIS A 52 -6.90 7.73 -9.65
N LYS A 53 -6.85 7.53 -8.33
CA LYS A 53 -7.75 6.62 -7.62
C LYS A 53 -9.22 7.04 -7.75
N ALA A 54 -9.52 8.33 -7.63
CA ALA A 54 -10.87 8.84 -7.80
C ALA A 54 -11.42 8.55 -9.20
N ARG A 55 -10.63 8.82 -10.25
CA ARG A 55 -11.03 8.53 -11.63
C ARG A 55 -11.20 7.03 -11.88
N LEU A 56 -10.38 6.16 -11.28
CA LEU A 56 -10.59 4.72 -11.36
C LEU A 56 -11.92 4.29 -10.73
N VAL A 57 -12.31 4.90 -9.61
CA VAL A 57 -13.59 4.60 -8.95
C VAL A 57 -14.78 4.98 -9.83
N GLU A 58 -14.68 6.10 -10.55
CA GLU A 58 -15.73 6.58 -11.48
C GLU A 58 -15.96 5.63 -12.67
N LEU A 59 -14.93 4.89 -13.12
CA LEU A 59 -15.07 3.92 -14.20
C LEU A 59 -15.96 2.71 -13.83
N GLY A 60 -16.11 2.42 -12.53
CA GLY A 60 -16.81 1.22 -12.07
C GLY A 60 -16.02 -0.07 -12.30
N CYS A 61 -16.67 -1.23 -12.10
CA CYS A 61 -15.98 -2.52 -12.15
C CYS A 61 -15.56 -2.90 -13.58
N MET A 62 -14.24 -3.02 -13.81
CA MET A 62 -13.71 -3.42 -15.13
C MET A 62 -14.11 -4.84 -15.54
N CYS A 63 -14.17 -5.76 -14.58
CA CYS A 63 -14.61 -7.13 -14.87
C CYS A 63 -16.07 -7.17 -15.31
N CYS A 64 -16.99 -6.47 -14.61
CA CYS A 64 -18.38 -6.35 -15.04
C CYS A 64 -18.50 -5.69 -16.43
N GLN A 65 -17.70 -4.66 -16.70
CA GLN A 65 -17.73 -4.00 -17.99
C GLN A 65 -17.26 -4.92 -19.13
N MET A 66 -16.18 -5.67 -18.93
CA MET A 66 -15.61 -6.56 -19.95
C MET A 66 -16.40 -7.87 -20.11
N ALA A 67 -16.87 -8.47 -19.02
CA ALA A 67 -17.57 -9.76 -19.06
C ALA A 67 -19.07 -9.62 -19.35
N LEU A 68 -19.71 -8.56 -18.81
CA LEU A 68 -21.17 -8.39 -18.84
C LEU A 68 -21.61 -7.15 -19.61
N GLY A 69 -20.70 -6.25 -19.99
CA GLY A 69 -21.04 -4.99 -20.67
C GLY A 69 -21.70 -3.95 -19.76
N VAL A 70 -21.67 -4.13 -18.44
CA VAL A 70 -22.35 -3.23 -17.48
C VAL A 70 -21.37 -2.48 -16.58
N CYS A 71 -21.67 -1.21 -16.29
CA CYS A 71 -20.92 -0.42 -15.34
C CYS A 71 -21.51 -0.60 -13.94
N THR A 72 -20.79 -1.29 -13.05
CA THR A 72 -21.21 -1.49 -11.66
C THR A 72 -20.50 -0.49 -10.74
N PRO A 73 -21.24 0.38 -10.01
CA PRO A 73 -20.66 1.29 -9.03
C PRO A 73 -20.28 0.55 -7.73
N GLY A 74 -19.54 1.22 -6.83
CA GLY A 74 -19.13 0.63 -5.55
C GLY A 74 -17.95 -0.32 -5.70
N VAL A 75 -16.82 0.20 -6.16
CA VAL A 75 -15.60 -0.58 -6.43
C VAL A 75 -14.56 -0.48 -5.33
N GLU A 76 -13.76 -1.52 -5.26
CA GLU A 76 -12.54 -1.64 -4.47
C GLU A 76 -11.35 -1.65 -5.43
N LEU A 77 -10.26 -1.00 -5.03
CA LEU A 77 -9.06 -0.91 -5.85
C LEU A 77 -8.14 -2.10 -5.57
N HIS A 78 -8.06 -2.99 -6.55
CA HIS A 78 -7.24 -4.19 -6.53
C HIS A 78 -5.87 -3.91 -7.15
N HIS A 79 -4.77 -4.29 -6.49
CA HIS A 79 -3.46 -4.24 -7.13
C HIS A 79 -3.27 -5.48 -8.00
N ARG A 80 -2.92 -5.28 -9.27
CA ARG A 80 -2.53 -6.36 -10.16
C ARG A 80 -1.43 -7.22 -9.51
N ARG A 81 -1.62 -8.53 -9.46
CA ARG A 81 -0.68 -9.50 -8.89
C ARG A 81 0.06 -10.31 -9.93
N ALA A 82 -0.53 -10.51 -11.10
CA ALA A 82 0.09 -11.31 -12.16
C ALA A 82 1.49 -10.76 -12.54
N GLY A 83 2.53 -11.59 -12.48
CA GLY A 83 3.90 -11.21 -12.88
C GLY A 83 4.62 -10.20 -11.97
N MET A 84 4.03 -9.79 -10.85
CA MET A 84 4.57 -8.74 -9.96
C MET A 84 5.35 -9.30 -8.75
N GLY A 85 6.13 -10.38 -8.93
CA GLY A 85 7.03 -10.93 -7.90
C GLY A 85 6.46 -10.97 -6.47
N TRP A 86 7.27 -10.58 -5.48
CA TRP A 86 6.90 -10.51 -4.05
C TRP A 86 6.52 -9.10 -3.58
N GLY A 87 6.20 -8.18 -4.51
CA GLY A 87 5.99 -6.76 -4.22
C GLY A 87 4.52 -6.35 -4.19
N ARG A 88 4.21 -5.27 -3.43
CA ARG A 88 2.94 -4.54 -3.59
C ARG A 88 3.07 -3.67 -4.85
N GLY A 89 2.10 -3.76 -5.76
CA GLY A 89 2.06 -2.92 -6.96
C GLY A 89 1.96 -1.43 -6.63
N ASP A 90 2.29 -0.58 -7.60
CA ASP A 90 2.16 0.87 -7.47
C ASP A 90 0.70 1.31 -7.65
N TRP A 91 0.36 2.54 -7.26
CA TRP A 91 -0.99 3.11 -7.41
C TRP A 91 -1.45 3.22 -8.87
N LEU A 92 -0.52 3.18 -9.82
CA LEU A 92 -0.79 3.11 -11.27
C LEU A 92 -1.23 1.73 -11.76
N THR A 93 -1.03 0.69 -10.95
CA THR A 93 -1.35 -0.72 -11.29
C THR A 93 -2.65 -1.20 -10.62
N LEU A 94 -3.49 -0.24 -10.23
CA LEU A 94 -4.77 -0.48 -9.58
C LEU A 94 -5.87 -0.75 -10.60
N ILE A 95 -6.71 -1.73 -10.30
CA ILE A 95 -7.85 -2.14 -11.11
C ILE A 95 -9.12 -1.97 -10.25
N PRO A 96 -10.13 -1.21 -10.72
CA PRO A 96 -11.37 -1.04 -9.99
C PRO A 96 -12.27 -2.28 -10.20
N LEU A 97 -12.61 -2.96 -9.09
CA LEU A 97 -13.41 -4.19 -9.08
C LEU A 97 -14.53 -4.10 -8.05
N CYS A 98 -15.73 -4.60 -8.34
CA CYS A 98 -16.78 -4.73 -7.32
C CYS A 98 -16.40 -5.80 -6.27
N PRO A 99 -17.03 -5.82 -5.08
CA PRO A 99 -16.71 -6.79 -4.04
C PRO A 99 -16.74 -8.26 -4.52
N GLU A 100 -17.71 -8.61 -5.36
CA GLU A 100 -17.83 -9.95 -5.97
C GLU A 100 -16.62 -10.28 -6.85
N HIS A 101 -16.25 -9.39 -7.78
CA HIS A 101 -15.10 -9.61 -8.68
C HIS A 101 -13.75 -9.34 -8.03
N HIS A 102 -13.71 -8.73 -6.85
CA HIS A 102 -12.49 -8.55 -6.08
C HIS A 102 -12.23 -9.75 -5.16
N ARG A 103 -13.15 -10.01 -4.23
CA ARG A 103 -13.00 -10.98 -3.12
C ARG A 103 -13.97 -12.15 -3.18
N GLY A 104 -15.03 -12.05 -3.97
CA GLY A 104 -16.05 -13.09 -4.12
C GLY A 104 -15.56 -14.33 -4.88
N ALA A 105 -16.46 -15.31 -5.02
CA ALA A 105 -16.15 -16.62 -5.60
C ALA A 105 -15.71 -16.53 -7.06
N THR A 106 -16.25 -15.57 -7.81
CA THR A 106 -15.91 -15.32 -9.22
C THR A 106 -14.85 -14.22 -9.36
N GLY A 107 -14.26 -13.75 -8.26
CA GLY A 107 -13.31 -12.65 -8.26
C GLY A 107 -11.85 -13.07 -8.41
N VAL A 108 -10.98 -12.07 -8.58
CA VAL A 108 -9.54 -12.26 -8.72
C VAL A 108 -8.91 -12.94 -7.51
N HIS A 109 -9.37 -12.64 -6.29
CA HIS A 109 -8.90 -13.33 -5.08
C HIS A 109 -9.51 -14.73 -4.91
N GLY A 110 -10.72 -14.97 -5.39
CA GLY A 110 -11.38 -16.28 -5.31
C GLY A 110 -10.82 -17.29 -6.31
N LEU A 111 -10.72 -16.90 -7.58
CA LEU A 111 -10.24 -17.76 -8.67
C LEU A 111 -8.70 -17.80 -8.77
N GLY A 112 -8.02 -16.80 -8.22
CA GLY A 112 -6.57 -16.64 -8.28
C GLY A 112 -6.05 -16.32 -9.69
N THR A 113 -4.72 -16.12 -9.78
CA THR A 113 -4.06 -15.62 -11.00
C THR A 113 -4.15 -16.56 -12.20
N LYS A 114 -4.31 -17.88 -11.98
CA LYS A 114 -4.46 -18.88 -13.06
C LYS A 114 -5.91 -19.25 -13.35
N GLY A 115 -6.79 -19.21 -12.35
CA GLY A 115 -8.20 -19.57 -12.51
C GLY A 115 -9.00 -18.44 -13.15
N PHE A 116 -8.70 -17.19 -12.82
CA PHE A 116 -9.41 -16.04 -13.33
C PHE A 116 -9.38 -15.94 -14.86
N PRO A 117 -8.20 -16.03 -15.54
CA PRO A 117 -8.16 -15.98 -17.00
C PRO A 117 -8.87 -17.15 -17.68
N LYS A 118 -8.89 -18.33 -17.04
CA LYS A 118 -9.62 -19.49 -17.56
C LYS A 118 -11.13 -19.32 -17.48
N HIS A 119 -11.61 -18.58 -16.48
CA HIS A 119 -13.04 -18.34 -16.28
C HIS A 119 -13.57 -17.25 -17.22
N TYR A 120 -12.86 -16.13 -17.36
CA TYR A 120 -13.33 -14.97 -18.12
C TYR A 120 -12.74 -14.83 -19.53
N GLY A 121 -11.64 -15.52 -19.84
CA GLY A 121 -10.95 -15.38 -21.13
C GLY A 121 -10.06 -14.13 -21.24
N PHE A 122 -9.94 -13.33 -20.18
CA PHE A 122 -9.05 -12.17 -20.11
C PHE A 122 -8.32 -12.11 -18.75
N THR A 123 -7.23 -11.36 -18.70
CA THR A 123 -6.32 -11.29 -17.55
C THR A 123 -6.49 -10.01 -16.74
N GLU A 124 -5.86 -9.97 -15.57
CA GLU A 124 -5.70 -8.72 -14.80
C GLU A 124 -4.98 -7.62 -15.60
N GLN A 125 -4.06 -7.98 -16.51
CA GLN A 125 -3.39 -7.00 -17.37
C GLN A 125 -4.36 -6.36 -18.35
N ASP A 126 -5.21 -7.16 -18.98
CA ASP A 126 -6.18 -6.67 -19.96
C ASP A 126 -7.18 -5.70 -19.31
N MET A 127 -7.62 -5.99 -18.07
CA MET A 127 -8.45 -5.07 -17.28
C MET A 127 -7.74 -3.76 -16.95
N LEU A 128 -6.46 -3.83 -16.58
CA LEU A 128 -5.66 -2.64 -16.28
C LEU A 128 -5.48 -1.77 -17.54
N ASP A 129 -5.11 -2.39 -18.65
CA ASP A 129 -4.91 -1.68 -19.92
C ASP A 129 -6.21 -1.01 -20.39
N LYS A 130 -7.34 -1.70 -20.24
CA LYS A 130 -8.66 -1.13 -20.55
C LYS A 130 -8.98 0.07 -19.65
N ALA A 131 -8.74 -0.03 -18.35
CA ALA A 131 -8.96 1.08 -17.42
C ALA A 131 -8.10 2.30 -17.80
N LEU A 132 -6.81 2.09 -18.10
CA LEU A 132 -5.90 3.17 -18.51
C LEU A 132 -6.32 3.78 -19.85
N GLN A 133 -6.77 2.99 -20.82
CA GLN A 133 -7.32 3.49 -22.08
C GLN A 133 -8.52 4.40 -21.85
N LEU A 134 -9.46 4.01 -20.97
CA LEU A 134 -10.64 4.81 -20.63
C LEU A 134 -10.24 6.12 -19.93
N LEU A 135 -9.29 6.08 -18.99
CA LEU A 135 -8.77 7.28 -18.34
C LEU A 135 -8.09 8.24 -19.33
N ASN A 136 -7.43 7.72 -20.37
CA ASN A 136 -6.80 8.54 -21.40
C ASN A 136 -7.79 9.07 -22.43
N ALA A 137 -8.91 8.39 -22.66
CA ALA A 137 -9.97 8.86 -23.54
C ALA A 137 -10.74 10.03 -22.92
N THR A 138 -11.03 9.97 -21.62
CA THR A 138 -11.74 11.05 -20.91
C THR A 138 -10.94 12.34 -20.83
N THR A 139 -9.60 12.26 -20.73
CA THR A 139 -8.74 13.45 -20.71
C THR A 139 -8.65 14.16 -22.06
N LYS A 140 -8.78 13.43 -23.17
CA LYS A 140 -8.79 13.99 -24.53
C LYS A 140 -10.17 14.56 -24.93
N GLY A 141 -11.21 14.28 -24.15
CA GLY A 141 -12.58 14.76 -24.38
C GLY A 141 -12.89 16.12 -23.76
N GLY A 142 -11.88 16.95 -23.47
CA GLY A 142 -12.08 18.33 -23.06
C GLY A 142 -12.55 19.19 -24.24
N THR A 143 -13.87 19.28 -24.40
CA THR A 143 -14.73 20.32 -25.05
C THR A 143 -14.24 21.04 -26.32
N PRO A 144 -15.09 21.17 -27.36
CA PRO A 144 -14.86 22.18 -28.41
C PRO A 144 -14.91 23.61 -27.86
#